data_AF-A0A140K0M2-F1
#
_entry.id   AF-A0A140K0M2-F1
#
_cell.length_a   1.000
_cell.length_b   1.000
_cell.length_c   1.000
_cell.angle_alpha   90.00
_cell.angle_beta   90.00
_cell.angle_gamma   90.00
#
_symmetry.space_group_name_H-M   'P 1'
#
loop_
_entity.id
_entity.type
_entity.pdbx_description
1 polymer ?
#
loop_
_entity_poly.entity_id
_entity_poly.type
_entity_poly.pdbx_seq_one_letter_code
_entity_poly.pdbx_strand_id
1 'polypeptide(L)'
;MHSQHTKIITKLDFVIYKALFQGTIILASFSLINLEVKASSPEAWEKHQQEVISKCLQASQLRNPQPVGKITLFGDEVGYDALSIRGRYQQPHMNNQKTQVLCLFNRKTRQAYIGET
;
A
#
# COMPACT_ATOMS: atom_id res chain seq x y z
N MET A 1 -26.35 61.54 32.99
CA MET A 1 -25.71 60.27 33.41
C MET A 1 -26.25 59.04 32.66
N HIS A 2 -26.67 59.16 31.38
CA HIS A 2 -27.35 58.06 30.65
C HIS A 2 -26.47 57.38 29.57
N SER A 3 -25.21 57.82 29.38
CA SER A 3 -24.36 57.39 28.25
C SER A 3 -23.29 56.34 28.61
N GLN A 4 -22.86 56.26 29.88
CA GLN A 4 -21.80 55.31 30.27
C GLN A 4 -22.31 53.87 30.45
N HIS A 5 -23.54 53.70 30.96
CA HIS A 5 -24.13 52.37 31.16
C HIS A 5 -24.33 51.62 29.83
N THR A 6 -24.77 52.30 28.78
CA THR A 6 -25.00 51.68 27.45
C THR A 6 -23.71 51.21 26.79
N LYS A 7 -22.58 51.92 26.98
CA LYS A 7 -21.26 51.54 26.44
C LYS A 7 -20.65 50.34 27.15
N ILE A 8 -20.93 50.17 28.44
CA ILE A 8 -20.44 49.02 29.23
C ILE A 8 -21.16 47.74 28.82
N ILE A 9 -22.48 47.82 28.61
CA ILE A 9 -23.31 46.68 28.20
C ILE A 9 -22.87 46.17 26.81
N THR A 10 -22.72 47.06 25.82
CA THR A 10 -22.26 46.68 24.47
C THR A 10 -20.85 46.10 24.43
N LYS A 11 -19.95 46.58 25.31
CA LYS A 11 -18.58 46.05 25.41
C LYS A 11 -18.56 44.66 26.05
N LEU A 12 -19.45 44.42 27.02
CA LEU A 12 -19.61 43.12 27.68
C LEU A 12 -20.20 42.09 26.71
N ASP A 13 -21.22 42.49 25.94
CA ASP A 13 -21.83 41.66 24.89
C ASP A 13 -20.81 41.28 23.81
N PHE A 14 -19.96 42.23 23.37
CA PHE A 14 -18.91 41.96 22.38
C PHE A 14 -17.84 40.97 22.88
N VAL A 15 -17.43 41.07 24.15
CA VAL A 15 -16.46 40.14 24.76
C VAL A 15 -17.07 38.74 24.89
N ILE A 16 -18.33 38.64 25.30
CA ILE A 16 -19.06 37.36 25.40
C ILE A 16 -19.25 36.75 24.02
N TYR A 17 -19.66 37.52 23.02
CA TYR A 17 -19.76 37.04 21.64
C TYR A 17 -18.43 36.57 21.09
N LYS A 18 -17.33 37.28 21.34
CA LYS A 18 -16.00 36.87 20.91
C LYS A 18 -15.55 35.58 21.60
N ALA A 19 -15.82 35.41 22.89
CA ALA A 19 -15.51 34.19 23.64
C ALA A 19 -16.35 32.99 23.18
N LEU A 20 -17.65 33.18 22.93
CA LEU A 20 -18.55 32.15 22.41
C LEU A 20 -18.21 31.78 20.95
N PHE A 21 -17.83 32.75 20.13
CA PHE A 21 -17.42 32.53 18.73
C PHE A 21 -16.04 31.86 18.63
N GLN A 22 -15.08 32.20 19.49
CA GLN A 22 -13.79 31.52 19.56
C GLN A 22 -13.92 30.10 20.15
N GLY A 23 -14.78 29.90 21.15
CA GLY A 23 -15.03 28.58 21.74
C GLY A 23 -15.71 27.60 20.77
N THR A 24 -16.62 28.08 19.93
CA THR A 24 -17.30 27.26 18.91
C THR A 24 -16.37 26.82 17.77
N ILE A 25 -15.44 27.69 17.34
CA ILE A 25 -14.43 27.34 16.32
C ILE A 25 -13.49 26.22 16.81
N ILE A 26 -13.08 26.26 18.09
CA ILE A 26 -12.15 25.26 18.67
C ILE A 26 -12.85 23.89 18.85
N LEU A 27 -14.13 23.88 19.24
CA LEU A 27 -14.92 22.65 19.35
C LEU A 27 -15.23 21.99 18.00
N ALA A 28 -15.43 22.78 16.94
CA ALA A 28 -15.69 22.26 15.59
C ALA A 28 -14.46 21.64 14.91
N SER A 29 -13.24 22.03 15.30
CA SER A 29 -12.00 21.51 14.71
C SER A 29 -11.59 20.10 15.18
N PHE A 30 -12.24 19.53 16.20
CA PHE A 30 -11.84 18.23 16.78
C PHE A 30 -12.48 17.00 16.11
N SER A 31 -13.37 17.19 15.12
CA SER A 31 -14.17 16.09 14.54
C SER A 31 -13.57 15.42 13.29
N LEU A 32 -12.35 15.75 12.85
CA LEU A 32 -11.80 15.26 11.56
C LEU A 32 -10.63 14.25 11.68
N ILE A 33 -10.33 13.72 12.87
CA ILE A 33 -9.16 12.86 13.11
C ILE A 33 -9.51 11.36 13.11
N ASN A 34 -10.19 10.86 12.08
CA ASN A 34 -10.30 9.41 11.84
C ASN A 34 -10.05 9.09 10.36
N LEU A 35 -8.98 9.67 9.80
CA LEU A 35 -8.41 9.17 8.55
C LEU A 35 -7.71 7.85 8.89
N GLU A 36 -8.44 6.74 8.78
CA GLU A 36 -7.83 5.42 8.75
C GLU A 36 -6.87 5.38 7.56
N VAL A 37 -5.56 5.49 7.82
CA VAL A 37 -4.54 5.16 6.84
C VAL A 37 -4.61 3.66 6.62
N LYS A 38 -5.43 3.24 5.65
CA LYS A 38 -5.58 1.83 5.29
C LYS A 38 -4.32 1.37 4.57
N ALA A 39 -3.33 0.92 5.34
CA ALA A 39 -2.36 -0.02 4.81
C ALA A 39 -3.09 -1.30 4.34
N SER A 40 -2.55 -1.98 3.34
CA SER A 40 -3.09 -3.29 2.92
C SER A 40 -3.16 -4.23 4.12
N SER A 41 -4.28 -4.94 4.24
CA SER A 41 -4.47 -5.89 5.35
C SER A 41 -3.50 -7.08 5.22
N PRO A 42 -3.16 -7.78 6.32
CA PRO A 42 -2.33 -8.98 6.27
C PRO A 42 -2.84 -10.02 5.27
N GLU A 43 -4.16 -10.20 5.19
CA GLU A 43 -4.80 -11.14 4.27
C GLU A 43 -4.61 -10.73 2.80
N ALA A 44 -4.67 -9.42 2.52
CA ALA A 44 -4.41 -8.90 1.17
C ALA A 44 -2.95 -9.14 0.75
N TRP A 45 -2.01 -8.97 1.69
CA TRP A 45 -0.60 -9.28 1.46
C TRP A 45 -0.38 -10.76 1.19
N GLU A 46 -0.94 -11.65 2.02
CA GLU A 46 -0.79 -13.09 1.85
C GLU A 46 -1.36 -13.55 0.51
N LYS A 47 -2.56 -13.11 0.15
CA LYS A 47 -3.19 -13.43 -1.13
C LYS A 47 -2.34 -12.98 -2.31
N HIS A 48 -1.76 -11.79 -2.22
CA HIS A 48 -0.85 -11.28 -3.24
C HIS A 48 0.42 -12.14 -3.37
N GLN A 49 1.06 -12.51 -2.25
CA GLN A 49 2.24 -13.37 -2.26
C GLN A 49 1.95 -14.75 -2.88
N GLN A 50 0.82 -15.35 -2.53
CA GLN A 50 0.39 -16.63 -3.12
C GLN A 50 0.20 -16.53 -4.63
N GLU A 51 -0.37 -15.42 -5.11
CA GLU A 51 -0.56 -15.21 -6.55
C GLU A 51 0.77 -15.04 -7.29
N VAL A 52 1.70 -14.24 -6.75
CA VAL A 52 3.04 -14.07 -7.33
C VAL A 52 3.73 -15.43 -7.45
N ILE A 53 3.74 -16.21 -6.37
CA ILE A 53 4.36 -17.55 -6.35
C ILE A 53 3.70 -18.46 -7.40
N SER A 54 2.37 -18.55 -7.39
CA SER A 54 1.63 -19.41 -8.32
C SER A 54 1.91 -19.08 -9.78
N LYS A 55 1.84 -17.79 -10.14
CA LYS A 55 2.06 -17.31 -11.51
C LYS A 55 3.50 -17.52 -11.96
N CYS A 56 4.47 -17.27 -11.08
CA CYS A 56 5.88 -17.49 -11.39
C CYS A 56 6.22 -18.98 -11.56
N LEU A 57 5.71 -19.86 -10.70
CA LEU A 57 5.90 -21.29 -10.84
C LEU A 57 5.31 -21.80 -12.17
N GLN A 58 4.10 -21.35 -12.51
CA GLN A 58 3.45 -21.68 -13.78
C GLN A 58 4.25 -21.17 -14.99
N ALA A 59 4.69 -19.90 -14.98
CA ALA A 59 5.44 -19.30 -16.07
C ALA A 59 6.82 -19.93 -16.28
N SER A 60 7.45 -20.44 -15.21
CA SER A 60 8.81 -21.00 -15.24
C SER A 60 8.97 -22.19 -16.18
N GLN A 61 7.91 -23.00 -16.36
CA GLN A 61 7.95 -24.26 -17.10
C GLN A 61 9.09 -25.22 -16.65
N LEU A 62 9.63 -25.02 -15.45
CA LEU A 62 10.67 -25.90 -14.90
C LEU A 62 10.03 -27.18 -14.37
N ARG A 63 10.81 -28.25 -14.32
CA ARG A 63 10.47 -29.47 -13.60
C ARG A 63 10.79 -29.26 -12.12
N ASN A 64 9.84 -29.63 -11.26
CA ASN A 64 9.92 -29.46 -9.79
C ASN A 64 10.30 -28.02 -9.39
N PRO A 65 9.57 -26.99 -9.87
CA PRO A 65 9.90 -25.61 -9.59
C PRO A 65 9.64 -25.28 -8.12
N GLN A 66 10.53 -24.51 -7.51
CA GLN A 66 10.42 -24.05 -6.12
C GLN A 66 10.84 -22.58 -6.00
N PRO A 67 10.14 -21.76 -5.20
CA PRO A 67 10.58 -20.40 -4.90
C PRO A 67 11.89 -20.42 -4.10
N VAL A 68 12.75 -19.44 -4.35
CA VAL A 68 14.00 -19.22 -3.64
C VAL A 68 13.96 -17.86 -2.98
N GLY A 69 14.01 -17.85 -1.65
CA GLY A 69 14.00 -16.62 -0.86
C GLY A 69 12.63 -15.95 -0.80
N LYS A 70 12.64 -14.64 -0.51
CA LYS A 70 11.44 -13.81 -0.42
C LYS A 70 11.17 -13.12 -1.76
N ILE A 71 9.92 -12.73 -1.98
CA ILE A 71 9.53 -11.85 -3.09
C ILE A 71 10.19 -10.49 -2.88
N THR A 72 10.87 -9.98 -3.91
CA THR A 72 11.37 -8.60 -3.95
C THR A 72 10.26 -7.70 -4.47
N LEU A 73 9.75 -6.83 -3.60
CA LEU A 73 8.75 -5.83 -3.96
C LEU A 73 9.46 -4.59 -4.50
N PHE A 74 9.01 -4.08 -5.64
CA PHE A 74 9.43 -2.77 -6.13
C PHE A 74 8.32 -1.74 -5.94
N GLY A 75 8.71 -0.46 -5.95
CA GLY A 75 7.75 0.65 -5.91
C GLY A 75 6.75 0.62 -7.07
N ASP A 76 5.67 1.38 -6.91
CA ASP A 76 4.57 1.47 -7.87
C ASP A 76 4.99 2.04 -9.22
N GLU A 77 6.07 2.83 -9.24
CA GLU A 77 6.72 3.34 -10.45
C GLU A 77 7.33 2.23 -11.32
N VAL A 78 7.77 1.13 -10.71
CA VAL A 78 8.27 -0.05 -11.44
C VAL A 78 7.11 -0.96 -11.81
N GLY A 79 6.18 -1.20 -10.88
CA GLY A 79 4.96 -1.99 -11.13
C GLY A 79 5.16 -3.51 -11.20
N TYR A 80 6.34 -4.02 -10.83
CA TYR A 80 6.67 -5.44 -10.80
C TYR A 80 7.05 -5.94 -9.42
N ASP A 81 6.81 -7.22 -9.16
CA ASP A 81 7.46 -7.98 -8.10
C ASP A 81 8.43 -9.00 -8.72
N ALA A 82 9.54 -9.29 -8.06
CA ALA A 82 10.49 -10.28 -8.52
C ALA A 82 10.57 -11.49 -7.58
N LEU A 83 10.69 -12.69 -8.16
CA LEU A 83 10.85 -13.94 -7.43
C LEU A 83 11.83 -14.85 -8.16
N SER A 84 12.85 -15.34 -7.48
CA SER A 84 13.73 -16.37 -8.02
C SER A 84 13.07 -17.74 -7.90
N ILE A 85 13.08 -18.52 -8.98
CA ILE A 85 12.57 -19.90 -9.00
C ILE A 85 13.72 -20.85 -9.36
N ARG A 86 13.91 -21.90 -8.57
CA ARG A 86 14.83 -22.99 -8.89
C ARG A 86 14.07 -24.21 -9.38
N GLY A 87 14.65 -24.93 -10.33
CA GLY A 87 14.09 -26.18 -10.81
C GLY A 87 15.06 -26.85 -11.78
N ARG A 88 14.52 -27.59 -12.74
CA ARG A 88 15.30 -28.21 -13.81
C ARG A 88 14.63 -27.95 -15.16
N TYR A 89 15.42 -27.75 -16.21
CA TYR A 89 14.84 -27.55 -17.53
C TYR A 89 14.03 -28.77 -17.98
N GLN A 90 12.82 -28.54 -18.52
CA GLN A 90 11.99 -29.60 -19.09
C GLN A 90 12.37 -29.93 -20.54
N GLN A 91 12.98 -28.98 -21.24
CA GLN A 91 13.33 -29.12 -22.66
C GLN A 91 14.34 -30.27 -22.86
N PRO A 92 14.10 -31.18 -23.84
CA PRO A 92 14.95 -32.36 -24.04
C PRO A 92 16.43 -32.04 -24.27
N HIS A 93 16.71 -30.94 -24.97
CA HIS A 93 18.08 -30.51 -25.31
C HIS A 93 18.85 -29.92 -24.11
N MET A 94 18.17 -29.59 -23.01
CA MET A 94 18.78 -29.02 -21.81
C MET A 94 19.13 -30.10 -20.75
N ASN A 95 19.06 -31.38 -21.12
CA ASN A 95 19.51 -32.53 -20.33
C ASN A 95 19.09 -32.51 -18.84
N ASN A 96 17.88 -32.01 -18.55
CA ASN A 96 17.37 -31.89 -17.17
C ASN A 96 18.36 -31.16 -16.24
N GLN A 97 19.10 -30.17 -16.76
CA GLN A 97 20.07 -29.40 -16.00
C GLN A 97 19.37 -28.59 -14.91
N LYS A 98 19.98 -28.55 -13.72
CA LYS A 98 19.52 -27.69 -12.62
C LYS A 98 19.69 -26.23 -13.01
N THR A 99 18.67 -25.43 -12.81
CA THR A 99 18.67 -24.01 -13.17
C THR A 99 17.95 -23.18 -12.11
N GLN A 100 18.24 -21.88 -12.12
CA GLN A 100 17.53 -20.88 -11.36
C GLN A 100 17.22 -19.72 -12.31
N VAL A 101 15.96 -19.28 -12.33
CA VAL A 101 15.48 -18.22 -13.21
C VAL A 101 14.86 -17.10 -12.38
N LEU A 102 14.90 -15.88 -12.91
CA LEU A 102 14.22 -14.72 -12.32
C LEU A 102 12.82 -14.61 -12.94
N CYS A 103 11.79 -14.57 -12.10
CA CYS A 103 10.44 -14.24 -12.51
C CYS A 103 10.11 -12.78 -12.17
N LEU A 104 9.50 -12.07 -13.10
CA LEU A 104 8.91 -10.74 -12.90
C LEU A 104 7.38 -10.86 -13.01
N PHE A 105 6.67 -10.55 -11.93
CA PHE A 105 5.22 -10.48 -11.87
C PHE A 105 4.75 -9.04 -12.08
N ASN A 106 4.03 -8.76 -13.15
CA ASN A 106 3.45 -7.45 -13.41
C ASN A 106 2.17 -7.28 -12.57
N ARG A 107 2.18 -6.35 -11.61
CA ARG A 107 1.06 -6.15 -10.67
C ARG A 107 -0.20 -5.63 -11.37
N LYS A 108 -0.06 -4.90 -12.49
CA LYS A 108 -1.17 -4.33 -13.27
C LYS A 108 -1.84 -5.38 -14.15
N THR A 109 -1.07 -6.19 -14.87
CA THR A 109 -1.63 -7.20 -15.80
C THR A 109 -1.85 -8.57 -15.17
N ARG A 110 -1.33 -8.79 -13.95
CA ARG A 110 -1.35 -10.08 -13.23
C ARG A 110 -0.67 -11.21 -14.02
N GLN A 111 0.30 -10.87 -14.85
CA GLN A 111 1.09 -11.79 -15.67
C GLN A 111 2.51 -11.93 -15.11
N ALA A 112 3.06 -13.13 -15.24
CA ALA A 112 4.44 -13.44 -14.88
C ALA A 112 5.30 -13.67 -16.12
N TYR A 113 6.53 -13.17 -16.08
CA TYR A 113 7.51 -13.24 -17.15
C TYR A 113 8.81 -13.82 -16.61
N ILE A 114 9.43 -14.72 -17.37
CA ILE A 114 10.71 -15.33 -17.00
C ILE A 114 11.83 -14.59 -17.73
N GLY A 115 12.79 -14.07 -16.97
CA GLY A 115 14.05 -13.59 -17.51
C GLY A 115 15.00 -14.77 -17.69
N GLU A 116 15.43 -14.99 -18.92
CA GLU A 116 16.54 -15.90 -19.23
C GLU A 116 17.85 -15.10 -19.21
N THR A 117 18.86 -15.62 -18.53
CA THR A 117 20.22 -15.08 -18.49
C THR A 117 21.22 -16.15 -18.86
#